data_AF-A0A2D1UX20-F1
#
_entry.id   AF-A0A2D1UX20-F1
#
_cell.length_a   1.000
_cell.length_b   1.000
_cell.length_c   1.000
_cell.angle_alpha   90.00
_cell.angle_beta   90.00
_cell.angle_gamma   90.00
#
_symmetry.space_group_name_H-M   'P 1'
#
loop_
_entity.id
_entity.type
_entity.pdbx_description
1 polymer ?
#
loop_
_entity_poly.entity_id
_entity_poly.type
_entity_poly.pdbx_seq_one_letter_code
_entity_poly.pdbx_strand_id
1 'polypeptide(L)'
;MTKEDHGESRDEMGERMVNEEYKLWKKNTPFLYDLVITHALEWPSLTVQWLPPSCKQQQDIIKDDDIDHPNTQMVILGTHTSDNEPNYLILAEVQLHDGTEDEDGDGDVKR
;
A
#
# COMPACT_ATOMS: atom_id res chain seq x y z
N MET A 1 21.52 -1.04 -44.52
CA MET A 1 21.85 -0.28 -43.29
C MET A 1 20.72 0.72 -43.04
N THR A 2 19.54 0.23 -42.68
CA THR A 2 18.40 1.07 -42.30
C THR A 2 18.35 1.06 -40.79
N LYS A 3 18.83 2.14 -40.16
CA LYS A 3 18.52 2.41 -38.76
C LYS A 3 17.06 2.84 -38.76
N GLU A 4 16.17 1.93 -38.38
CA GLU A 4 14.80 2.26 -38.07
C GLU A 4 14.83 3.06 -36.76
N ASP A 5 14.80 4.37 -36.88
CA ASP A 5 14.54 5.29 -35.77
C ASP A 5 13.09 5.06 -35.34
N HIS A 6 12.89 4.19 -34.34
CA HIS A 6 11.62 4.09 -33.63
C HIS A 6 11.46 5.38 -32.82
N GLY A 7 10.83 6.39 -33.43
CA GLY A 7 10.42 7.59 -32.71
C GLY A 7 9.49 7.18 -31.57
N GLU A 8 9.88 7.48 -30.32
CA GLU A 8 9.08 7.23 -29.13
C GLU A 8 7.66 7.78 -29.33
N SER A 9 6.65 6.95 -29.07
CA SER A 9 5.26 7.39 -29.16
C SER A 9 4.93 8.40 -28.05
N ARG A 10 3.94 9.26 -28.26
CA ARG A 10 3.53 10.26 -27.25
C ARG A 10 3.12 9.62 -25.92
N ASP A 11 2.61 8.40 -25.99
CA ASP A 11 2.17 7.63 -24.82
C ASP A 11 3.37 7.07 -24.05
N GLU A 12 4.38 6.54 -24.74
CA GLU A 12 5.67 6.13 -24.13
C GLU A 12 6.36 7.31 -23.44
N MET A 13 6.30 8.50 -24.06
CA MET A 13 6.84 9.72 -23.46
C MET A 13 6.07 10.15 -22.20
N GLY A 14 4.75 9.92 -22.17
CA GLY A 14 3.94 10.16 -20.98
C GLY A 14 4.26 9.18 -19.84
N GLU A 15 4.36 7.89 -20.15
CA GLU A 15 4.66 6.85 -19.15
C GLU A 15 6.03 7.03 -18.49
N ARG A 16 7.06 7.40 -19.27
CA ARG A 16 8.39 7.70 -18.68
C ARG A 16 8.35 8.88 -17.72
N MET A 17 7.58 9.93 -18.04
CA MET A 17 7.44 11.10 -17.15
C MET A 17 6.77 10.70 -15.84
N VAL A 18 5.63 9.98 -15.91
CA VAL A 18 4.92 9.48 -14.73
C VAL A 18 5.83 8.61 -13.85
N ASN A 19 6.64 7.75 -14.46
CA ASN A 19 7.57 6.89 -13.73
C ASN A 19 8.72 7.67 -13.07
N GLU A 20 9.25 8.70 -13.72
CA GLU A 20 10.28 9.59 -13.15
C GLU A 20 9.74 10.37 -11.94
N GLU A 21 8.54 10.93 -12.06
CA GLU A 21 7.86 11.64 -10.96
C GLU A 21 7.56 10.70 -9.79
N TYR A 22 7.06 9.48 -10.07
CA TYR A 22 6.80 8.48 -9.03
C TYR A 22 8.06 8.07 -8.28
N LYS A 23 9.19 7.91 -8.99
CA LYS A 23 10.49 7.63 -8.35
C LYS A 23 10.96 8.77 -7.46
N LEU A 24 10.77 10.02 -7.89
CA LEU A 24 11.11 11.18 -7.08
C LEU A 24 10.22 11.27 -5.83
N TRP A 25 8.91 11.05 -5.98
CA TRP A 25 7.97 10.98 -4.87
C TRP A 25 8.39 9.92 -3.84
N LYS A 26 8.73 8.70 -4.29
CA LYS A 26 9.22 7.64 -3.40
C LYS A 26 10.46 8.03 -2.60
N LYS A 27 11.42 8.71 -3.23
CA LYS A 27 12.64 9.17 -2.54
C LYS A 27 12.32 10.18 -1.45
N ASN A 28 11.26 10.96 -1.64
CA ASN A 28 10.84 11.99 -0.69
C ASN A 28 9.84 11.48 0.35
N THR A 29 9.26 10.29 0.18
CA THR A 29 8.24 9.72 1.07
C THR A 29 8.62 9.75 2.56
N PRO A 30 9.85 9.40 3.00
CA PRO A 30 10.22 9.45 4.41
C PRO A 30 10.17 10.85 5.03
N PHE A 31 10.24 11.91 4.22
CA PHE A 31 10.14 13.29 4.68
C PHE A 31 8.71 13.84 4.63
N LEU A 32 7.79 13.13 3.96
CA LEU A 32 6.44 13.62 3.67
C LEU A 32 5.35 12.91 4.49
N TYR A 33 5.58 11.67 4.89
CA TYR A 33 4.58 10.83 5.53
C TYR A 33 5.22 10.01 6.66
N ASP A 34 4.53 9.92 7.79
CA ASP A 34 4.93 9.05 8.90
C ASP A 34 4.68 7.57 8.58
N LEU A 35 3.68 7.28 7.74
CA LEU A 35 3.33 5.92 7.31
C LEU A 35 2.82 5.91 5.86
N VAL A 36 3.38 5.02 5.05
CA VAL A 36 2.86 4.70 3.72
C VAL A 36 2.77 3.19 3.56
N ILE A 37 1.57 2.70 3.27
CA ILE A 37 1.31 1.28 2.99
C ILE A 37 0.93 1.17 1.51
N THR A 38 1.61 0.29 0.79
CA THR A 38 1.33 0.03 -0.63
C THR A 38 1.05 -1.46 -0.83
N HIS A 39 -0.06 -1.77 -1.50
CA HIS A 39 -0.42 -3.14 -1.85
C HIS A 39 -0.87 -3.18 -3.32
N ALA A 40 -0.32 -4.10 -4.10
CA ALA A 40 -0.74 -4.35 -5.48
C ALA A 40 -1.91 -5.35 -5.45
N LEU A 41 -3.12 -4.89 -5.77
CA LEU A 41 -4.28 -5.77 -5.93
C LEU A 41 -4.21 -6.52 -7.26
N GLU A 42 -4.71 -7.75 -7.28
CA GLU A 42 -4.82 -8.53 -8.52
C GLU A 42 -5.79 -7.87 -9.51
N TRP A 43 -6.92 -7.38 -9.01
CA TRP A 43 -7.92 -6.66 -9.78
C TRP A 43 -8.13 -5.25 -9.20
N PRO A 44 -8.41 -4.26 -10.05
CA PRO A 44 -8.68 -2.91 -9.58
C PRO A 44 -9.92 -2.90 -8.69
N SER A 45 -9.86 -2.15 -7.60
CA SER A 45 -11.01 -1.86 -6.75
C SER A 45 -11.58 -0.50 -7.10
N LEU A 46 -12.89 -0.42 -7.30
CA LEU A 46 -13.62 0.84 -7.50
C LEU A 46 -14.13 1.44 -6.18
N THR A 47 -13.93 0.76 -5.06
CA THR A 47 -14.40 1.19 -3.73
C THR A 47 -13.34 0.95 -2.66
N VAL A 48 -13.22 1.86 -1.70
CA VAL A 48 -12.40 1.67 -0.51
C VAL A 48 -13.13 2.26 0.69
N GLN A 49 -13.29 1.46 1.74
CA GLN A 49 -13.98 1.90 2.96
C GLN A 49 -13.31 1.33 4.20
N TRP A 50 -12.85 2.21 5.09
CA TRP A 50 -12.41 1.82 6.43
C TRP A 50 -13.61 1.44 7.30
N LEU A 51 -13.48 0.35 8.04
CA LEU A 51 -14.46 -0.05 9.03
C LEU A 51 -14.14 0.55 10.40
N PRO A 52 -15.16 0.86 11.21
CA PRO A 52 -14.94 1.36 12.56
C PRO A 52 -14.26 0.29 13.43
N PRO A 53 -13.31 0.68 14.31
CA PRO A 53 -12.61 -0.25 15.20
C PRO A 53 -13.55 -1.07 16.10
N SER A 54 -14.72 -0.51 16.43
CA SER A 54 -15.76 -1.18 17.24
C SER A 54 -16.33 -2.45 16.58
N CYS A 55 -16.17 -2.63 15.27
CA CYS A 55 -16.58 -3.87 14.59
C CYS A 55 -15.75 -5.09 15.05
N LYS A 56 -14.55 -4.88 15.60
CA LYS A 56 -13.71 -5.95 16.15
C LYS A 56 -14.16 -6.44 17.51
N GLN A 57 -14.79 -5.57 18.32
CA GLN A 57 -15.20 -5.90 19.68
C GLN A 57 -16.23 -7.04 19.75
N GLN A 58 -16.92 -7.35 18.64
CA GLN A 58 -17.84 -8.49 18.60
C GLN A 58 -17.11 -9.85 18.44
N GLN A 59 -15.85 -9.86 17.97
CA GLN A 59 -15.11 -11.09 17.70
C GLN A 59 -14.12 -11.47 18.83
N ASP A 60 -13.78 -10.52 19.70
CA ASP A 60 -12.76 -10.67 20.76
C ASP A 60 -13.32 -10.81 22.19
N ILE A 61 -14.61 -11.14 22.38
CA ILE A 61 -15.21 -11.35 23.73
C ILE A 61 -14.55 -12.54 24.49
N ILE A 62 -13.67 -13.30 23.84
CA ILE A 62 -12.94 -14.41 24.46
C ILE A 62 -11.46 -14.33 24.03
N LYS A 63 -10.63 -13.55 24.73
CA LYS A 63 -9.19 -13.77 24.87
C LYS A 63 -8.60 -12.83 25.94
N ASP A 64 -7.79 -13.43 26.81
CA ASP A 64 -7.22 -12.89 28.04
C ASP A 64 -6.46 -11.56 27.92
N ASP A 65 -6.48 -10.84 29.04
CA ASP A 65 -6.07 -9.46 29.35
C ASP A 65 -4.57 -9.08 29.17
N ASP A 66 -3.76 -9.74 28.33
CA ASP A 66 -2.30 -9.47 28.36
C ASP A 66 -1.56 -9.65 27.03
N ILE A 67 -2.16 -9.28 25.91
CA ILE A 67 -1.47 -9.22 24.61
C ILE A 67 -1.74 -7.85 24.00
N ASP A 68 -0.69 -7.03 23.91
CA ASP A 68 -0.66 -5.79 23.13
C ASP A 68 -1.38 -6.01 21.80
N HIS A 69 -2.62 -5.53 21.69
CA HIS A 69 -3.37 -5.68 20.46
C HIS A 69 -2.71 -4.75 19.43
N PRO A 70 -2.07 -5.27 18.36
CA PRO A 70 -1.59 -4.41 17.29
C PRO A 70 -2.79 -3.60 16.79
N ASN A 71 -2.57 -2.31 16.52
CA ASN A 71 -3.61 -1.38 16.08
C ASN A 71 -4.04 -1.76 14.66
N THR A 72 -4.82 -2.83 14.57
CA THR A 72 -5.18 -3.46 13.33
C THR A 72 -6.52 -2.90 12.89
N GLN A 73 -6.54 -2.26 11.74
CA GLN A 73 -7.72 -1.71 11.11
C GLN A 73 -8.21 -2.61 9.98
N MET A 74 -9.48 -2.47 9.60
CA MET A 74 -10.08 -3.27 8.53
C MET A 74 -10.57 -2.36 7.41
N VAL A 75 -10.34 -2.79 6.17
CA VAL A 75 -10.73 -2.06 4.96
C VAL A 75 -11.54 -2.99 4.08
N ILE A 76 -12.68 -2.49 3.59
CA ILE A 76 -13.47 -3.15 2.56
C ILE A 76 -13.03 -2.64 1.20
N LEU A 77 -12.77 -3.58 0.29
CA LEU A 77 -12.42 -3.38 -1.11
C LEU A 77 -13.34 -4.24 -1.98
N GLY A 78 -13.51 -3.87 -3.24
CA GLY A 78 -14.18 -4.70 -4.24
C GLY A 78 -13.19 -5.16 -5.31
N THR A 79 -13.55 -6.15 -6.11
CA THR A 79 -12.88 -6.42 -7.38
C THR A 79 -13.71 -5.89 -8.55
N HIS A 80 -13.03 -5.51 -9.62
CA HIS A 80 -13.65 -5.21 -10.91
C HIS A 80 -12.93 -5.97 -12.02
N THR A 81 -13.47 -7.12 -12.38
CA THR A 81 -12.89 -8.11 -13.32
C THR A 81 -13.36 -7.95 -14.77
N SER A 82 -14.17 -6.93 -15.08
CA SER A 82 -14.75 -6.71 -16.43
C SER A 82 -15.44 -7.94 -17.04
N ASP A 83 -16.23 -8.65 -16.24
CA ASP A 83 -17.00 -9.86 -16.62
C ASP A 83 -16.16 -11.09 -17.01
N ASN A 84 -14.84 -11.02 -16.84
CA ASN A 84 -13.94 -12.14 -17.15
C ASN A 84 -13.91 -13.20 -16.04
N GLU A 85 -14.10 -12.77 -14.79
CA GLU A 85 -14.12 -13.59 -13.56
C GLU A 85 -15.24 -13.08 -12.63
N PRO A 86 -15.77 -13.88 -11.68
CA PRO A 86 -16.71 -13.38 -10.67
C PRO A 86 -16.10 -12.26 -9.81
N ASN A 87 -16.90 -11.26 -9.45
CA ASN A 87 -16.47 -10.19 -8.56
C ASN A 87 -16.63 -10.59 -7.09
N TYR A 88 -15.71 -10.11 -6.26
CA TYR A 88 -15.64 -10.43 -4.84
C TYR A 88 -15.60 -9.15 -3.99
N LEU A 89 -16.16 -9.26 -2.79
CA LEU A 89 -15.92 -8.31 -1.71
C LEU A 89 -14.70 -8.79 -0.92
N ILE A 90 -13.70 -7.94 -0.78
CA ILE A 90 -12.46 -8.23 -0.07
C ILE A 90 -12.50 -7.48 1.26
N LEU A 91 -12.25 -8.22 2.35
CA LEU A 91 -12.02 -7.66 3.67
C LEU A 91 -10.52 -7.73 3.96
N ALA A 92 -9.85 -6.59 3.86
CA ALA A 92 -8.42 -6.48 4.09
C ALA A 92 -8.15 -6.06 5.54
N GLU A 93 -7.15 -6.68 6.14
CA GLU A 93 -6.66 -6.36 7.48
C GLU A 93 -5.36 -5.56 7.34
N VAL A 94 -5.31 -4.38 7.95
CA VAL A 94 -4.17 -3.47 7.92
C VAL A 94 -3.60 -3.38 9.32
N GLN A 95 -2.38 -3.87 9.51
CA GLN A 95 -1.66 -3.74 10.77
C GLN A 95 -0.92 -2.40 10.80
N LEU A 96 -1.27 -1.55 11.76
CA LEU A 96 -0.56 -0.30 12.01
C LEU A 96 0.39 -0.53 13.17
N HIS A 97 1.69 -0.35 12.93
CA HIS A 97 2.69 -0.27 13.98
C HIS A 97 2.65 1.16 14.52
N ASP A 98 2.60 1.32 15.85
CA ASP A 98 2.74 2.64 16.45
C ASP A 98 4.20 3.09 16.28
N GLY A 99 4.40 4.29 15.76
CA GLY A 99 5.69 4.77 15.24
C GLY A 99 6.70 5.17 16.30
N THR A 100 6.74 4.49 17.45
CA THR A 100 7.73 4.72 18.51
C THR A 100 8.75 3.60 18.55
N GLU A 101 9.50 3.43 17.48
CA GLU A 101 10.83 2.83 17.56
C GLU A 101 11.81 3.96 17.24
N ASP A 102 12.38 4.52 18.31
CA ASP A 102 13.37 5.58 18.28
C ASP A 102 14.50 5.25 17.29
N GLU A 103 14.88 6.24 16.48
CA GLU A 103 16.10 6.23 15.68
C GLU A 103 17.33 6.19 16.60
N ASP A 104 17.72 5.01 17.09
CA ASP A 104 19.03 4.79 17.72
C ASP A 104 19.67 3.52 17.16
N GLY A 105 20.20 3.66 15.95
CA GLY A 105 20.95 2.63 15.23
C GLY A 105 22.10 3.24 14.45
N ASP A 106 22.95 4.01 15.13
CA ASP A 106 24.30 4.36 14.69
C ASP A 106 25.01 3.13 14.11
N GLY A 107 25.17 3.13 12.79
CA GLY A 107 25.85 2.10 12.03
C GLY A 107 27.15 2.64 11.44
N ASP A 108 27.99 3.31 12.24
CA ASP A 108 29.35 3.63 11.85
C ASP A 108 30.25 2.37 11.87
N VAL A 109 30.72 2.03 10.68
CA VAL A 109 32.02 1.41 10.34
C VAL A 109 32.28 -0.06 10.73
N LYS A 110 32.53 -0.86 9.68
CA LYS A 110 33.82 -1.57 9.53
C LYS A 110 34.24 -1.69 8.06
N ARG A 111 35.23 -0.86 7.73
CA ARG A 111 36.31 -0.96 6.74
C ARG A 111 36.09 -1.76 5.45
#